data_AF-A0A382XWZ2-F1
#
_entry.id   AF-A0A382XWZ2-F1
#
_cell.length_a   1.000
_cell.length_b   1.000
_cell.length_c   1.000
_cell.angle_alpha   90.00
_cell.angle_beta   90.00
_cell.angle_gamma   90.00
#
_symmetry.space_group_name_H-M   'P 1'
#
loop_
_entity.id
_entity.type
_entity.pdbx_description
1 polymer ?
#
loop_
_entity_poly.entity_id
_entity_poly.type
_entity_poly.pdbx_seq_one_letter_code
_entity_poly.pdbx_strand_id
1 'polypeptide(L)'
;NQQILISLVGNESHMSLLNVTNSGNTYYFRSRIPSDLIEHFGGLKEFRISLKCAIKSRSIRTTKILDQKVSGIFEDIRQGMKSLEIDDIKEILRVEIRKQILHAHHVDLGTNKWSDSGIEKSLGTAEKKDSNLREILKDDLKSYLKQVDSKMEGILESMSIKIEKESVGYKRLREHFIDLYLMRYEWIRELVLKTGKSDDDFRKDFDSKFGLDLFPDMNGSLSNSVGLTETLMKEQLPNISTTPNDLPYLPIAGGLLSSNAKTFFER
;
A
#
# COMPACT_ATOMS: atom_id res chain seq x y z
N ASN A 1 -56.04 -6.77 -27.55
CA ASN A 1 -55.31 -7.85 -26.86
C ASN A 1 -53.93 -7.97 -27.48
N GLN A 2 -52.95 -7.30 -26.86
CA GLN A 2 -51.53 -7.29 -27.24
C GLN A 2 -51.01 -8.73 -27.37
N GLN A 3 -50.47 -9.16 -28.53
CA GLN A 3 -49.06 -9.03 -28.96
C GLN A 3 -48.08 -9.80 -28.09
N ILE A 4 -47.07 -10.55 -28.57
CA ILE A 4 -46.66 -11.18 -29.83
C ILE A 4 -45.56 -12.18 -29.36
N LEU A 5 -45.43 -13.32 -30.04
CA LEU A 5 -44.34 -14.30 -29.92
C LEU A 5 -43.07 -13.78 -30.61
N ILE A 6 -41.87 -14.10 -30.10
CA ILE A 6 -40.68 -14.64 -30.83
C ILE A 6 -39.35 -14.32 -30.11
N SER A 7 -38.51 -15.35 -30.10
CA SER A 7 -37.15 -15.51 -29.59
C SER A 7 -36.14 -14.42 -29.95
N LEU A 8 -35.07 -14.32 -29.15
CA LEU A 8 -33.71 -14.49 -29.65
C LEU A 8 -32.71 -14.74 -28.52
N VAL A 9 -31.90 -15.77 -28.76
CA VAL A 9 -30.66 -16.13 -28.08
C VAL A 9 -29.76 -14.90 -27.98
N GLY A 10 -29.39 -14.55 -26.74
CA GLY A 10 -28.33 -13.62 -26.40
C GLY A 10 -27.55 -14.22 -25.24
N ASN A 11 -26.45 -14.86 -25.58
CA ASN A 11 -25.47 -15.42 -24.67
C ASN A 11 -24.82 -14.26 -23.89
N GLU A 12 -25.08 -14.13 -22.59
CA GLU A 12 -24.25 -13.31 -21.69
C GLU A 12 -24.49 -13.76 -20.25
N SER A 13 -23.45 -14.36 -19.68
CA SER A 13 -23.27 -14.80 -18.29
C SER A 13 -23.41 -13.64 -17.30
N HIS A 14 -24.62 -13.14 -17.10
CA HIS A 14 -24.92 -12.11 -16.09
C HIS A 14 -25.04 -12.74 -14.70
N MET A 15 -23.93 -12.77 -13.97
CA MET A 15 -23.79 -13.30 -12.61
C MET A 15 -24.32 -12.34 -11.52
N SER A 16 -25.34 -11.53 -11.82
CA SER A 16 -25.91 -10.59 -10.84
C SER A 16 -27.45 -10.57 -10.86
N LEU A 17 -28.08 -11.19 -9.86
CA LEU A 17 -29.53 -11.15 -9.65
C LEU A 17 -29.89 -10.04 -8.65
N LEU A 18 -30.56 -8.99 -9.12
CA LEU A 18 -31.17 -7.96 -8.27
C LEU A 18 -32.44 -8.53 -7.62
N ASN A 19 -32.33 -9.00 -6.38
CA ASN A 19 -33.49 -9.50 -5.62
C ASN A 19 -33.88 -8.53 -4.49
N VAL A 20 -35.16 -8.15 -4.46
CA VAL A 20 -35.83 -7.46 -3.34
C VAL A 20 -36.51 -8.52 -2.46
N THR A 21 -36.37 -8.45 -1.13
CA THR A 21 -37.20 -9.26 -0.21
C THR A 21 -38.44 -8.46 0.19
N ASN A 22 -39.54 -9.15 0.51
CA ASN A 22 -40.83 -8.57 0.95
C ASN A 22 -40.76 -7.72 2.25
N SER A 23 -39.59 -7.43 2.80
CA SER A 23 -39.44 -6.72 4.09
C SER A 23 -38.26 -5.73 4.18
N GLY A 24 -37.60 -5.39 3.07
CA GLY A 24 -36.49 -4.41 3.12
C GLY A 24 -36.35 -3.61 1.83
N ASN A 25 -36.49 -2.28 1.91
CA ASN A 25 -36.39 -1.30 0.81
C ASN A 25 -34.98 -1.19 0.18
N THR A 26 -34.21 -2.28 0.09
CA THR A 26 -32.83 -2.23 -0.39
C THR A 26 -32.52 -3.29 -1.44
N TYR A 27 -31.87 -2.87 -2.51
CA TYR A 27 -31.30 -3.77 -3.52
C TYR A 27 -30.04 -4.45 -2.98
N TYR A 28 -29.77 -5.64 -3.50
CA TYR A 28 -28.60 -6.43 -3.14
C TYR A 28 -27.82 -6.79 -4.40
N PHE A 29 -26.50 -6.79 -4.27
CA PHE A 29 -25.60 -7.45 -5.19
C PHE A 29 -25.47 -8.91 -4.75
N ARG A 30 -25.64 -9.84 -5.68
CA ARG A 30 -25.39 -11.27 -5.47
C ARG A 30 -24.38 -11.70 -6.52
N SER A 31 -23.32 -12.36 -6.10
CA SER A 31 -22.34 -12.98 -7.00
C SER A 31 -22.19 -14.44 -6.64
N ARG A 32 -22.13 -15.29 -7.66
CA ARG A 32 -21.86 -16.72 -7.51
C ARG A 32 -20.35 -16.94 -7.64
N ILE A 33 -19.82 -17.79 -6.78
CA ILE A 33 -18.41 -18.16 -6.81
C ILE A 33 -18.23 -19.20 -7.94
N PRO A 34 -17.27 -19.00 -8.86
CA PRO A 34 -16.93 -19.99 -9.88
C PRO A 34 -16.62 -21.36 -9.28
N SER A 35 -17.01 -22.44 -9.96
CA SER A 35 -16.94 -23.79 -9.40
C SER A 35 -15.53 -24.20 -8.98
N ASP A 36 -14.53 -23.75 -9.73
CA ASP A 36 -13.10 -23.95 -9.50
C ASP A 36 -12.59 -23.21 -8.25
N LEU A 37 -13.27 -22.15 -7.80
CA LEU A 37 -12.88 -21.36 -6.63
C LEU A 37 -13.70 -21.71 -5.38
N ILE A 38 -14.70 -22.60 -5.46
CA ILE A 38 -15.56 -22.95 -4.32
C ILE A 38 -14.74 -23.45 -3.12
N GLU A 39 -13.75 -24.30 -3.35
CA GLU A 39 -12.89 -24.84 -2.29
C GLU A 39 -12.03 -23.74 -1.64
N HIS A 40 -11.49 -22.82 -2.44
CA HIS A 40 -10.71 -21.67 -1.96
C HIS A 40 -11.54 -20.78 -1.01
N PHE A 41 -12.85 -20.68 -1.22
CA PHE A 41 -13.77 -19.94 -0.35
C PHE A 41 -14.47 -20.84 0.70
N GLY A 42 -13.88 -21.97 1.08
CA GLY A 42 -14.38 -22.82 2.16
C GLY A 42 -15.73 -23.48 1.86
N GLY A 43 -16.00 -23.77 0.59
CA GLY A 43 -17.26 -24.39 0.14
C GLY A 43 -18.40 -23.40 -0.13
N LEU A 44 -18.16 -22.09 0.00
CA LEU A 44 -19.15 -21.07 -0.33
C LEU A 44 -19.44 -21.06 -1.84
N LYS A 45 -20.73 -21.05 -2.20
CA LYS A 45 -21.20 -21.08 -3.60
C LYS A 45 -21.65 -19.72 -4.12
N GLU A 46 -22.09 -18.84 -3.23
CA GLU A 46 -22.51 -17.48 -3.55
C GLU A 46 -22.36 -16.58 -2.32
N PHE A 47 -22.24 -15.28 -2.57
CA PHE A 47 -22.32 -14.26 -1.53
C PHE A 47 -23.28 -13.15 -1.95
N ARG A 48 -23.80 -12.43 -0.95
CA ARG A 48 -24.76 -11.36 -1.15
C ARG A 48 -24.40 -10.15 -0.29
N ILE A 49 -24.38 -8.97 -0.89
CA ILE A 49 -24.05 -7.70 -0.24
C ILE A 49 -25.23 -6.75 -0.43
N SER A 50 -25.72 -6.14 0.65
CA SER A 50 -26.73 -5.08 0.56
C SER A 50 -26.10 -3.82 -0.05
N LEU A 51 -26.75 -3.25 -1.05
CA LEU A 51 -26.33 -1.99 -1.65
C LEU A 51 -26.78 -0.77 -0.83
N LYS A 52 -27.57 -0.97 0.24
CA LYS A 52 -28.22 0.08 1.04
C LYS A 52 -28.92 1.14 0.17
N CYS A 53 -29.39 0.73 -1.02
CA CYS A 53 -29.97 1.62 -2.01
C CYS A 53 -31.41 1.19 -2.32
N ALA A 54 -32.35 2.13 -2.27
CA ALA A 54 -33.75 1.93 -2.65
C ALA A 54 -34.04 2.33 -4.12
N ILE A 55 -33.07 2.95 -4.80
CA ILE A 55 -33.22 3.48 -6.17
C ILE A 55 -32.72 2.45 -7.19
N LYS A 56 -33.62 1.99 -8.06
CA LYS A 56 -33.35 0.92 -9.04
C LYS A 56 -32.25 1.26 -10.05
N SER A 57 -32.27 2.46 -10.63
CA SER A 57 -31.27 2.86 -11.64
C SER A 57 -29.86 2.92 -11.06
N ARG A 58 -29.74 3.45 -9.83
CA ARG A 58 -28.47 3.50 -9.09
C ARG A 58 -27.98 2.10 -8.72
N SER A 59 -28.87 1.24 -8.23
CA SER A 59 -28.49 -0.13 -7.86
C SER A 59 -27.97 -0.94 -9.05
N ILE A 60 -28.58 -0.80 -10.24
CA ILE A 60 -28.10 -1.44 -11.47
C ILE A 60 -26.68 -0.97 -11.82
N ARG A 61 -26.42 0.34 -11.80
CA ARG A 61 -25.09 0.89 -12.12
C ARG A 61 -24.03 0.39 -11.14
N THR A 62 -24.31 0.44 -9.84
CA THR A 62 -23.38 -0.07 -8.81
C THR A 62 -23.15 -1.57 -8.96
N THR A 63 -24.18 -2.34 -9.25
CA THR A 63 -24.08 -3.80 -9.47
C THR A 63 -23.14 -4.11 -10.63
N LYS A 64 -23.21 -3.41 -11.75
CA LYS A 64 -22.29 -3.60 -12.89
C LYS A 64 -20.84 -3.36 -12.52
N ILE A 65 -20.56 -2.28 -11.78
CA ILE A 65 -19.20 -1.96 -11.32
C ILE A 65 -18.68 -3.04 -10.36
N LEU A 66 -19.52 -3.50 -9.44
CA LEU A 66 -19.16 -4.57 -8.51
C LEU A 66 -18.92 -5.90 -9.22
N ASP A 67 -19.75 -6.23 -10.21
CA ASP A 67 -19.62 -7.46 -11.01
C ASP A 67 -18.28 -7.51 -11.76
N GLN A 68 -17.88 -6.41 -12.38
CA GLN A 68 -16.58 -6.27 -13.03
C GLN A 68 -15.42 -6.44 -12.04
N LYS A 69 -15.51 -5.78 -10.87
CA LYS A 69 -14.47 -5.89 -9.83
C LYS A 69 -14.35 -7.31 -9.29
N VAL A 70 -15.49 -7.95 -8.99
CA VAL A 70 -15.52 -9.32 -8.45
C VAL A 70 -15.00 -10.32 -9.48
N SER A 71 -15.36 -10.15 -10.75
CA SER A 71 -14.83 -11.00 -11.83
C SER A 71 -13.31 -10.87 -11.95
N GLY A 72 -12.78 -9.65 -11.88
CA GLY A 72 -11.33 -9.41 -11.84
C GLY A 72 -10.65 -10.13 -10.67
N ILE A 73 -11.21 -10.01 -9.46
CA ILE A 73 -10.68 -10.71 -8.27
C ILE A 73 -10.66 -12.23 -8.46
N PHE A 74 -11.66 -12.82 -9.12
CA PHE A 74 -11.64 -14.26 -9.40
C PHE A 74 -10.52 -14.63 -10.37
N GLU A 75 -10.25 -13.83 -11.40
CA GLU A 75 -9.10 -14.06 -12.28
C GLU A 75 -7.78 -13.89 -11.55
N ASP A 76 -7.65 -12.87 -10.71
CA ASP A 76 -6.45 -12.63 -9.90
C ASP A 76 -6.15 -13.85 -8.99
N ILE A 77 -7.19 -14.42 -8.36
CA ILE A 77 -7.06 -15.64 -7.54
C ILE A 77 -6.59 -16.83 -8.38
N ARG A 78 -7.10 -16.99 -9.61
CA ARG A 78 -6.67 -18.08 -10.51
C ARG A 78 -5.24 -17.93 -10.98
N GLN A 79 -4.82 -16.69 -11.25
CA GLN A 79 -3.44 -16.38 -11.62
C GLN A 79 -2.47 -16.59 -10.45
N GLY A 80 -2.97 -16.51 -9.22
CA GLY A 80 -2.19 -16.70 -8.00
C GLY A 80 -1.35 -15.48 -7.67
N MET A 81 -0.18 -15.68 -7.05
CA MET A 81 0.70 -14.56 -6.72
C MET A 81 1.39 -14.02 -7.98
N LYS A 82 1.15 -12.75 -8.32
CA LYS A 82 1.80 -12.10 -9.46
C LYS A 82 3.26 -11.74 -9.16
N SER A 83 4.09 -11.56 -10.19
CA SER A 83 5.45 -11.02 -10.02
C SER A 83 5.42 -9.54 -9.64
N LEU A 84 6.46 -9.05 -8.98
CA LEU A 84 6.60 -7.63 -8.63
C LEU A 84 6.85 -6.79 -9.89
N GLU A 85 5.89 -5.97 -10.29
CA GLU A 85 6.01 -5.07 -11.45
C GLU A 85 6.40 -3.64 -11.06
N ILE A 86 6.77 -2.82 -12.05
CA ILE A 86 7.15 -1.42 -11.81
C ILE A 86 5.99 -0.61 -11.22
N ASP A 87 4.75 -0.85 -11.67
CA ASP A 87 3.59 -0.13 -11.18
C ASP A 87 3.28 -0.49 -9.72
N ASP A 88 3.49 -1.75 -9.33
CA ASP A 88 3.39 -2.19 -7.94
C ASP A 88 4.44 -1.49 -7.06
N ILE A 89 5.69 -1.43 -7.52
CA ILE A 89 6.76 -0.69 -6.84
C ILE A 89 6.36 0.77 -6.63
N LYS A 90 5.83 1.43 -7.67
CA LYS A 90 5.37 2.83 -7.58
C LYS A 90 4.24 2.98 -6.58
N GLU A 91 3.25 2.09 -6.57
CA GLU A 91 2.14 2.13 -5.62
C GLU A 91 2.63 1.97 -4.17
N ILE A 92 3.50 0.99 -3.92
CA ILE A 92 4.10 0.75 -2.60
C ILE A 92 4.85 2.00 -2.13
N LEU A 93 5.68 2.60 -2.99
CA LEU A 93 6.44 3.79 -2.64
C LEU A 93 5.55 5.01 -2.38
N ARG A 94 4.49 5.23 -3.16
CA ARG A 94 3.51 6.32 -2.89
C ARG A 94 2.89 6.19 -1.51
N VAL A 95 2.53 4.97 -1.11
CA VAL A 95 1.99 4.70 0.22
C VAL A 95 3.04 4.94 1.30
N GLU A 96 4.27 4.46 1.10
CA GLU A 96 5.34 4.62 2.09
C GLU A 96 5.79 6.08 2.26
N ILE A 97 5.81 6.88 1.18
CA ILE A 97 6.04 8.33 1.21
C ILE A 97 4.99 9.03 2.06
N ARG A 98 3.71 8.73 1.85
CA ARG A 98 2.61 9.31 2.66
C ARG A 98 2.78 8.98 4.14
N LYS A 99 3.23 7.77 4.48
CA LYS A 99 3.54 7.39 5.87
C LYS A 99 4.70 8.19 6.45
N GLN A 100 5.77 8.42 5.69
CA GLN A 100 6.92 9.20 6.18
C GLN A 100 6.54 10.66 6.45
N ILE A 101 5.80 11.27 5.52
CA ILE A 101 5.25 12.62 5.68
C ILE A 101 4.40 12.70 6.94
N LEU A 102 3.46 11.76 7.12
CA LEU A 102 2.59 11.74 8.29
C LEU A 102 3.38 11.59 9.61
N HIS A 103 4.43 10.76 9.61
CA HIS A 103 5.30 10.61 10.77
C HIS A 103 6.02 11.93 11.11
N ALA A 104 6.54 12.64 10.11
CA ALA A 104 7.21 13.91 10.34
C ALA A 104 6.26 14.97 10.89
N HIS A 105 5.03 15.05 10.36
CA HIS A 105 3.98 15.92 10.91
C HIS A 105 3.62 15.57 12.35
N HIS A 106 3.56 14.28 12.70
CA HIS A 106 3.31 13.88 14.08
C HIS A 106 4.40 14.40 15.04
N VAL A 107 5.67 14.35 14.63
CA VAL A 107 6.79 14.90 15.42
C VAL A 107 6.71 16.42 15.51
N ASP A 108 6.45 17.12 14.41
CA ASP A 108 6.33 18.57 14.37
C ASP A 108 5.16 19.08 15.24
N LEU A 109 3.98 18.46 15.15
CA LEU A 109 2.82 18.80 15.97
C LEU A 109 3.01 18.44 17.45
N GLY A 110 3.80 17.41 17.75
CA GLY A 110 4.19 17.06 19.12
C GLY A 110 5.26 17.98 19.72
N THR A 111 5.89 18.83 18.92
CA THR A 111 6.97 19.73 19.37
C THR A 111 6.39 21.00 20.00
N ASN A 112 6.91 21.40 21.17
CA ASN A 112 6.54 22.70 21.76
C ASN A 112 7.21 23.85 21.00
N LYS A 113 6.49 24.41 20.01
CA LYS A 113 6.96 25.49 19.13
C LYS A 113 7.12 26.85 19.80
N TRP A 114 6.70 26.98 21.07
CA TRP A 114 6.76 28.22 21.85
C TRP A 114 7.92 28.23 22.85
N SER A 115 8.78 27.20 22.82
CA SER A 115 9.95 27.09 23.69
C SER A 115 11.14 26.64 22.86
N ASP A 116 12.24 27.41 22.92
CA ASP A 116 13.49 27.06 22.25
C ASP A 116 13.99 25.69 22.70
N SER A 117 13.88 25.38 23.99
CA SER A 117 14.21 24.05 24.53
C SER A 117 13.31 22.94 23.97
N GLY A 118 12.05 23.24 23.64
CA GLY A 118 11.14 22.29 22.99
C GLY A 118 11.57 21.96 21.58
N ILE A 119 11.94 22.99 20.81
CA ILE A 119 12.47 22.87 19.44
C ILE A 119 13.79 22.08 19.46
N GLU A 120 14.72 22.46 20.32
CA GLU A 120 16.02 21.81 20.47
C GLU A 120 15.89 20.32 20.84
N LYS A 121 14.97 19.96 21.75
CA LYS A 121 14.73 18.56 22.12
C LYS A 121 14.22 17.71 20.95
N SER A 122 13.28 18.24 20.16
CA SER A 122 12.77 17.52 18.99
C SER A 122 13.85 17.37 17.92
N LEU A 123 14.62 18.42 17.66
CA LEU A 123 15.73 18.39 16.72
C LEU A 123 16.80 17.37 17.16
N GLY A 124 17.26 17.45 18.41
CA GLY A 124 18.25 16.52 18.95
C GLY A 124 17.76 15.06 18.97
N THR A 125 16.45 14.83 19.16
CA THR A 125 15.87 13.49 19.05
C THR A 125 15.90 12.98 17.61
N ALA A 126 15.57 13.83 16.64
CA ALA A 126 15.63 13.49 15.22
C ALA A 126 17.07 13.20 14.77
N GLU A 127 18.02 14.06 15.14
CA GLU A 127 19.45 13.90 14.84
C GLU A 127 20.05 12.64 15.47
N LYS A 128 19.69 12.33 16.72
CA LYS A 128 20.12 11.11 17.39
C LYS A 128 19.59 9.86 16.67
N LYS A 129 18.33 9.89 16.21
CA LYS A 129 17.74 8.77 15.45
C LYS A 129 18.36 8.63 14.06
N ASP A 130 18.64 9.74 13.37
CA ASP A 130 19.33 9.73 12.08
C ASP A 130 20.75 9.16 12.21
N SER A 131 21.51 9.65 13.18
CA SER A 131 22.88 9.19 13.46
C SER A 131 22.91 7.70 13.80
N ASN A 132 22.00 7.24 14.67
CA ASN A 132 21.88 5.83 15.03
C ASN A 132 21.52 4.98 13.81
N LEU A 133 20.57 5.41 12.97
CA LEU A 133 20.25 4.67 11.75
C LEU A 133 21.46 4.57 10.82
N ARG A 134 22.22 5.66 10.63
CA ARG A 134 23.44 5.64 9.81
C ARG A 134 24.53 4.75 10.38
N GLU A 135 24.68 4.73 11.70
CA GLU A 135 25.60 3.83 12.41
C GLU A 135 25.21 2.37 12.22
N ILE A 136 23.92 2.02 12.41
CA ILE A 136 23.40 0.68 12.13
C ILE A 136 23.63 0.28 10.67
N LEU A 137 23.38 1.18 9.71
CA LEU A 137 23.61 0.90 8.29
C LEU A 137 25.10 0.67 7.97
N LYS A 138 26.02 1.25 8.74
CA LYS A 138 27.46 1.07 8.60
C LYS A 138 27.94 -0.22 9.28
N ASP A 139 27.48 -0.48 10.50
CA ASP A 139 28.05 -1.49 11.38
C ASP A 139 27.28 -2.81 11.35
N ASP A 140 25.95 -2.78 11.14
CA ASP A 140 25.07 -3.96 11.09
C ASP A 140 24.01 -3.86 9.98
N LEU A 141 24.49 -3.60 8.75
CA LEU A 141 23.65 -3.52 7.57
C LEU A 141 22.77 -4.77 7.40
N LYS A 142 23.34 -5.96 7.58
CA LYS A 142 22.64 -7.23 7.32
C LYS A 142 21.44 -7.43 8.24
N SER A 143 21.54 -7.06 9.52
CA SER A 143 20.41 -7.12 10.45
C SER A 143 19.33 -6.12 10.07
N TYR A 144 19.72 -4.89 9.72
CA TYR A 144 18.77 -3.87 9.32
C TYR A 144 18.03 -4.24 8.03
N LEU A 145 18.73 -4.79 7.04
CA LEU A 145 18.13 -5.28 5.81
C LEU A 145 17.06 -6.35 6.08
N LYS A 146 17.25 -7.25 7.05
CA LYS A 146 16.23 -8.24 7.43
C LYS A 146 14.96 -7.59 7.98
N GLN A 147 15.09 -6.49 8.73
CA GLN A 147 13.93 -5.78 9.27
C GLN A 147 13.14 -5.10 8.14
N VAL A 148 13.85 -4.49 7.18
CA VAL A 148 13.23 -3.91 5.99
C VAL A 148 12.59 -5.00 5.12
N ASP A 149 13.29 -6.11 4.90
CA ASP A 149 12.80 -7.27 4.15
C ASP A 149 11.49 -7.79 4.75
N SER A 150 11.42 -7.98 6.08
CA SER A 150 10.20 -8.45 6.76
C SER A 150 9.02 -7.50 6.58
N LYS A 151 9.25 -6.19 6.63
CA LYS A 151 8.20 -5.20 6.35
C LYS A 151 7.74 -5.27 4.89
N MET A 152 8.67 -5.42 3.96
CA MET A 152 8.37 -5.55 2.53
C MET A 152 7.60 -6.82 2.24
N GLU A 153 7.98 -7.96 2.83
CA GLU A 153 7.27 -9.24 2.71
C GLU A 153 5.79 -9.09 3.07
N GLY A 154 5.50 -8.49 4.23
CA GLY A 154 4.11 -8.27 4.64
C GLY A 154 3.32 -7.37 3.67
N ILE A 155 3.97 -6.38 3.03
CA ILE A 155 3.34 -5.55 2.00
C ILE A 155 3.07 -6.37 0.74
N LEU A 156 4.07 -7.10 0.24
CA LEU A 156 3.94 -7.90 -0.98
C LEU A 156 2.90 -9.01 -0.82
N GLU A 157 2.88 -9.69 0.33
CA GLU A 157 1.84 -10.68 0.67
C GLU A 157 0.45 -10.05 0.67
N SER A 158 0.29 -8.86 1.26
CA SER A 158 -1.00 -8.16 1.29
C SER A 158 -1.50 -7.76 -0.11
N MET A 159 -0.59 -7.62 -1.08
CA MET A 159 -0.88 -7.33 -2.48
C MET A 159 -0.94 -8.59 -3.35
N SER A 160 -0.83 -9.78 -2.75
CA SER A 160 -0.72 -11.06 -3.48
C SER A 160 0.42 -11.07 -4.51
N ILE A 161 1.57 -10.47 -4.16
CA ILE A 161 2.78 -10.43 -4.99
C ILE A 161 3.78 -11.46 -4.47
N LYS A 162 4.31 -12.27 -5.38
CA LYS A 162 5.31 -13.30 -5.10
C LYS A 162 6.59 -12.64 -4.59
N ILE A 163 7.11 -13.14 -3.47
CA ILE A 163 8.34 -12.64 -2.87
C ILE A 163 9.55 -13.25 -3.57
N GLU A 164 10.27 -12.42 -4.32
CA GLU A 164 11.52 -12.80 -4.99
C GLU A 164 12.68 -11.91 -4.50
N LYS A 165 13.25 -12.26 -3.34
CA LYS A 165 14.28 -11.45 -2.66
C LYS A 165 15.51 -11.16 -3.50
N GLU A 166 15.84 -12.06 -4.42
CA GLU A 166 17.00 -11.93 -5.29
C GLU A 166 16.74 -11.06 -6.53
N SER A 167 15.47 -10.73 -6.81
CA SER A 167 15.09 -9.89 -7.94
C SER A 167 15.62 -8.46 -7.76
N VAL A 168 15.94 -7.82 -8.90
CA VAL A 168 16.38 -6.42 -8.92
C VAL A 168 15.28 -5.50 -8.40
N GLY A 169 14.01 -5.78 -8.72
CA GLY A 169 12.87 -5.02 -8.24
C GLY A 169 12.76 -5.02 -6.71
N TYR A 170 12.92 -6.19 -6.08
CA TYR A 170 12.91 -6.30 -4.62
C TYR A 170 14.09 -5.56 -3.97
N LYS A 171 15.31 -5.75 -4.49
CA LYS A 171 16.50 -5.07 -3.97
C LYS A 171 16.40 -3.55 -4.09
N ARG A 172 15.90 -3.05 -5.22
CA ARG A 172 15.67 -1.62 -5.45
C ARG A 172 14.59 -1.07 -4.53
N LEU A 173 13.47 -1.77 -4.37
CA LEU A 173 12.41 -1.38 -3.45
C LEU A 173 12.94 -1.28 -2.00
N ARG A 174 13.79 -2.21 -1.59
CA ARG A 174 14.44 -2.19 -0.28
C ARG A 174 15.33 -0.97 -0.07
N GLU A 175 16.16 -0.64 -1.04
CA GLU A 175 17.00 0.57 -0.99
C GLU A 175 16.13 1.83 -0.85
N HIS A 176 15.06 1.94 -1.63
CA HIS A 176 14.14 3.07 -1.53
C HIS A 176 13.46 3.20 -0.15
N PHE A 177 13.14 2.09 0.52
CA PHE A 177 12.63 2.14 1.90
C PHE A 177 13.66 2.73 2.87
N ILE A 178 14.93 2.36 2.73
CA ILE A 178 16.03 2.89 3.55
C ILE A 178 16.21 4.38 3.28
N ASP A 179 16.23 4.77 2.01
CA ASP A 179 16.32 6.18 1.60
C ASP A 179 15.17 7.01 2.18
N LEU A 180 13.93 6.52 2.12
CA LEU A 180 12.76 7.19 2.71
C LEU A 180 12.91 7.39 4.22
N TYR A 181 13.47 6.41 4.93
CA TYR A 181 13.68 6.54 6.37
C TYR A 181 14.75 7.55 6.75
N LEU A 182 15.82 7.66 5.94
CA LEU A 182 16.84 8.69 6.11
C LEU A 182 16.27 10.07 5.78
N MET A 183 15.61 10.22 4.62
CA MET A 183 14.99 11.48 4.18
C MET A 183 13.94 11.99 5.17
N ARG A 184 13.23 11.09 5.86
CA ARG A 184 12.26 11.47 6.90
C ARG A 184 12.89 12.32 8.01
N TYR A 185 14.12 12.04 8.43
CA TYR A 185 14.76 12.82 9.50
C TYR A 185 15.11 14.22 9.03
N GLU A 186 15.59 14.36 7.80
CA GLU A 186 15.77 15.67 7.17
C GLU A 186 14.44 16.42 7.11
N TRP A 187 13.37 15.74 6.71
CA TRP A 187 12.03 16.32 6.65
C TRP A 187 11.50 16.80 8.01
N ILE A 188 11.74 16.04 9.08
CA ILE A 188 11.40 16.47 10.44
C ILE A 188 12.09 17.80 10.78
N ARG A 189 13.37 17.96 10.44
CA ARG A 189 14.10 19.21 10.71
C ARG A 189 13.48 20.39 9.97
N GLU A 190 13.14 20.20 8.69
CA GLU A 190 12.52 21.23 7.85
C GLU A 190 11.19 21.72 8.44
N LEU A 191 10.34 20.79 8.88
CA LEU A 191 9.05 21.12 9.51
C LEU A 191 9.22 21.84 10.85
N VAL A 192 10.08 21.31 11.73
CA VAL A 192 10.31 21.87 13.07
C VAL A 192 10.92 23.28 12.99
N LEU A 193 11.83 23.52 12.05
CA LEU A 193 12.46 24.82 11.80
C LEU A 193 11.57 25.79 11.00
N LYS A 194 10.41 25.33 10.51
CA LYS A 194 9.48 26.12 9.68
C LYS A 194 10.15 26.76 8.47
N THR A 195 10.96 25.99 7.74
CA THR A 195 11.69 26.48 6.56
C THR A 195 10.77 26.88 5.40
N GLY A 196 9.48 26.55 5.48
CA GLY A 196 8.47 26.85 4.47
C GLY A 196 8.29 25.75 3.43
N LYS A 197 9.05 24.65 3.52
CA LYS A 197 8.84 23.49 2.66
C LYS A 197 7.50 22.82 2.93
N SER A 198 6.89 22.32 1.87
CA SER A 198 5.61 21.63 1.83
C SER A 198 5.78 20.14 1.61
N ASP A 199 4.74 19.36 1.89
CA ASP A 199 4.71 17.92 1.60
C ASP A 199 5.00 17.60 0.12
N ASP A 200 4.68 18.53 -0.79
CA ASP A 200 4.98 18.40 -2.22
C ASP A 200 6.47 18.50 -2.50
N ASP A 201 7.22 19.27 -1.71
CA ASP A 201 8.67 19.36 -1.83
C ASP A 201 9.31 18.04 -1.41
N PHE A 202 8.83 17.39 -0.33
CA PHE A 202 9.31 16.04 0.03
C PHE A 202 9.03 15.01 -1.08
N ARG A 203 7.84 15.05 -1.69
CA ARG A 203 7.48 14.18 -2.81
C ARG A 203 8.37 14.41 -4.02
N LYS A 204 8.61 15.68 -4.37
CA LYS A 204 9.47 16.08 -5.49
C LYS A 204 10.94 15.74 -5.25
N ASP A 205 11.45 15.92 -4.04
CA ASP A 205 12.82 15.59 -3.67
C ASP A 205 13.08 14.09 -3.85
N PHE A 206 12.13 13.25 -3.42
CA PHE A 206 12.22 11.81 -3.63
C PHE A 206 12.12 11.45 -5.12
N ASP A 207 11.12 11.96 -5.83
CA ASP A 207 10.93 11.66 -7.26
C ASP A 207 12.11 12.13 -8.11
N SER A 208 12.70 13.29 -7.81
CA SER A 208 13.86 13.82 -8.54
C SER A 208 15.13 13.03 -8.26
N LYS A 209 15.30 12.51 -7.02
CA LYS A 209 16.47 11.71 -6.65
C LYS A 209 16.48 10.35 -7.35
N PHE A 210 15.32 9.75 -7.61
CA PHE A 210 15.22 8.38 -8.14
C PHE A 210 14.58 8.25 -9.52
N GLY A 211 13.99 9.30 -10.07
CA GLY A 211 13.45 9.34 -11.43
C GLY A 211 12.27 8.38 -11.68
N LEU A 212 11.42 8.15 -10.66
CA LEU A 212 10.36 7.13 -10.71
C LEU A 212 9.01 7.63 -11.21
N ASP A 213 8.82 8.94 -11.33
CA ASP A 213 7.55 9.57 -11.72
C ASP A 213 6.37 9.04 -10.88
N LEU A 214 6.47 9.19 -9.55
CA LEU A 214 5.44 8.70 -8.63
C LEU A 214 4.26 9.66 -8.61
N PHE A 215 4.47 10.96 -8.80
CA PHE A 215 3.42 11.98 -8.75
C PHE A 215 3.28 12.76 -10.07
N PRO A 216 2.80 12.11 -11.15
CA PRO A 216 2.66 12.75 -12.46
C PRO A 216 1.67 13.93 -12.42
N ASP A 217 0.62 13.86 -11.60
CA ASP A 217 -0.38 14.93 -11.49
C ASP A 217 0.16 16.22 -10.85
N MET A 218 1.31 16.16 -10.16
CA MET A 218 1.99 17.35 -9.62
C MET A 218 2.86 18.04 -10.65
N ASN A 219 3.22 17.34 -11.74
CA ASN A 219 4.25 17.83 -12.64
C ASN A 219 3.73 18.84 -13.66
N GLY A 220 2.45 18.81 -14.10
CA GLY A 220 1.76 19.86 -14.88
C GLY A 220 2.40 20.34 -16.19
N SER A 221 3.67 19.99 -16.44
CA SER A 221 4.60 20.49 -17.43
C SER A 221 6.01 20.12 -16.94
N LEU A 222 6.44 18.88 -17.19
CA LEU A 222 7.79 18.49 -17.65
C LEU A 222 8.10 17.04 -17.26
N SER A 223 7.85 16.09 -18.16
CA SER A 223 8.58 14.82 -18.15
C SER A 223 8.82 14.37 -19.59
N ASN A 224 9.83 14.99 -20.20
CA ASN A 224 10.61 14.36 -21.25
C ASN A 224 11.81 13.69 -20.56
N SER A 225 11.62 12.51 -19.97
CA SER A 225 12.74 11.68 -19.52
C SER A 225 12.83 10.44 -20.42
N VAL A 226 13.60 10.60 -21.49
CA VAL A 226 13.97 9.55 -22.44
C VAL A 226 15.00 8.62 -21.78
N GLY A 227 14.67 7.33 -21.65
CA GLY A 227 15.58 6.19 -21.75
C GLY A 227 16.67 6.00 -20.69
N LEU A 228 16.36 5.31 -19.60
CA LEU A 228 17.36 4.69 -18.69
C LEU A 228 16.89 3.32 -18.15
N THR A 229 16.36 2.45 -19.02
CA THR A 229 15.82 1.14 -18.59
C THR A 229 16.68 -0.07 -18.98
N GLU A 230 17.82 0.08 -19.65
CA GLU A 230 18.52 -1.08 -20.25
C GLU A 230 19.81 -1.55 -19.57
N THR A 231 20.31 -0.88 -18.52
CA THR A 231 21.69 -1.15 -18.05
C THR A 231 21.84 -1.78 -16.66
N LEU A 232 20.77 -2.16 -15.96
CA LEU A 232 20.86 -2.67 -14.58
C LEU A 232 20.28 -4.08 -14.41
N MET A 233 20.73 -5.02 -15.23
CA MET A 233 20.62 -6.45 -14.93
C MET A 233 21.89 -7.21 -15.34
N LYS A 234 22.89 -7.26 -14.45
CA LYS A 234 23.86 -8.36 -14.45
C LYS A 234 24.54 -8.51 -13.09
N GLU A 235 24.25 -9.66 -12.44
CA GLU A 235 25.12 -10.55 -11.62
C GLU A 235 25.99 -9.93 -10.50
N GLN A 236 26.29 -10.52 -9.33
CA GLN A 236 26.19 -11.86 -8.74
C GLN A 236 26.50 -11.71 -7.23
N LEU A 237 25.89 -12.52 -6.36
CA LEU A 237 26.28 -12.75 -4.94
C LEU A 237 27.42 -13.79 -4.88
N PRO A 238 28.27 -13.90 -3.81
CA PRO A 238 27.82 -14.58 -2.57
C PRO A 238 28.51 -14.25 -1.21
N ASN A 239 27.71 -14.42 -0.14
CA ASN A 239 27.91 -15.10 1.16
C ASN A 239 29.13 -14.88 2.09
N ILE A 240 28.86 -14.78 3.40
CA ILE A 240 29.23 -15.75 4.48
C ILE A 240 28.46 -15.44 5.81
N SER A 241 28.29 -16.49 6.62
CA SER A 241 27.64 -16.69 7.94
C SER A 241 28.47 -16.13 9.13
N THR A 242 27.96 -15.85 10.34
CA THR A 242 27.56 -16.78 11.43
C THR A 242 27.08 -15.96 12.68
N THR A 243 26.21 -16.59 13.47
CA THR A 243 25.47 -16.28 14.73
C THR A 243 26.29 -16.08 16.04
N PRO A 244 25.70 -15.87 17.26
CA PRO A 244 24.53 -15.05 17.69
C PRO A 244 24.69 -14.31 19.07
N ASN A 245 23.65 -13.54 19.45
CA ASN A 245 23.27 -13.01 20.81
C ASN A 245 24.04 -11.75 21.29
N ASP A 246 23.44 -10.64 21.78
CA ASP A 246 22.18 -10.39 22.49
C ASP A 246 21.48 -9.08 22.04
N LEU A 247 20.13 -9.08 22.01
CA LEU A 247 19.25 -7.95 21.63
C LEU A 247 19.02 -6.92 22.76
N PRO A 248 18.88 -5.63 22.42
CA PRO A 248 17.97 -4.72 23.10
C PRO A 248 16.73 -4.43 22.24
N TYR A 249 15.56 -4.58 22.88
CA TYR A 249 14.21 -4.29 22.38
C TYR A 249 14.04 -2.82 21.98
N LEU A 250 13.38 -2.56 20.85
CA LEU A 250 12.75 -1.27 20.53
C LEU A 250 11.27 -1.50 20.16
N PRO A 251 10.39 -0.51 20.43
CA PRO A 251 8.98 -0.74 20.71
C PRO A 251 8.20 -1.16 19.47
N ILE A 252 7.46 -2.27 19.61
CA ILE A 252 6.46 -2.77 18.67
C ILE A 252 5.33 -1.74 18.60
N ALA A 253 5.34 -0.88 17.59
CA ALA A 253 4.13 -0.27 17.05
C ALA A 253 3.63 -1.14 15.89
N GLY A 254 3.32 -2.40 16.23
CA GLY A 254 2.77 -3.40 15.34
C GLY A 254 1.55 -4.03 16.01
N GLY A 255 0.50 -3.23 16.17
CA GLY A 255 -0.81 -3.76 16.49
C GLY A 255 -1.29 -4.59 15.30
N LEU A 256 -1.30 -5.91 15.47
CA LEU A 256 -2.11 -6.82 14.69
C LEU A 256 -3.51 -6.22 14.53
N LEU A 257 -3.91 -5.94 13.30
CA LEU A 257 -5.32 -5.79 12.97
C LEU A 257 -5.97 -7.18 13.06
N SER A 258 -6.22 -7.60 14.30
CA SER A 258 -7.18 -8.66 14.59
C SER A 258 -8.51 -7.99 14.91
N SER A 259 -9.51 -8.43 14.14
CA SER A 259 -10.93 -8.17 14.31
C SER A 259 -11.39 -7.97 15.76
N ASN A 260 -11.84 -6.76 16.09
CA ASN A 260 -13.13 -6.53 16.75
C ASN A 260 -13.43 -5.04 16.92
N ALA A 261 -14.60 -4.65 16.44
CA ALA A 261 -15.23 -3.38 16.77
C ALA A 261 -15.73 -3.39 18.22
N LYS A 262 -15.40 -2.36 19.01
CA LYS A 262 -16.34 -1.59 19.85
C LYS A 262 -15.62 -0.59 20.78
N THR A 263 -16.17 0.64 20.76
CA THR A 263 -16.27 1.64 21.84
C THR A 263 -14.99 2.27 22.40
N PHE A 264 -14.76 3.53 22.04
CA PHE A 264 -13.98 4.50 22.83
C PHE A 264 -14.83 5.76 23.05
N PHE A 265 -15.53 5.80 24.19
CA PHE A 265 -15.92 7.00 24.93
C PHE A 265 -15.71 6.67 26.42
N GLU A 266 -15.25 7.66 27.19
CA GLU A 266 -14.78 7.61 28.59
C GLU A 266 -13.37 7.00 28.75
N ARG A 267 -12.33 7.71 29.20
CA ARG A 267 -12.18 8.73 30.26
C ARG A 267 -11.03 9.70 29.97
#